data_AF-A0A917GVU5-F1
#
_entry.id   AF-A0A917GVU5-F1
#
_cell.length_a   1.000
_cell.length_b   1.000
_cell.length_c   1.000
_cell.angle_alpha   90.00
_cell.angle_beta   90.00
_cell.angle_gamma   90.00
#
_symmetry.space_group_name_H-M   'P 1'
#
loop_
_entity.id
_entity.type
_entity.pdbx_description
1 polymer ?
#
loop_
_entity_poly.entity_id
_entity_poly.type
_entity_poly.pdbx_seq_one_letter_code
_entity_poly.pdbx_strand_id
1 'polypeptide(L)'
;MADCESLGGCTDERIRRIYEYLDGVLPAQDLDEIHGHLLECRECAREYDLECVIRSVVRRSCTETAPADLKVSILARIHSERHDPPAA
;
A
#
# COMPACT_ATOMS: atom_id res chain seq x y z
N MET A 1 21.92 11.47 -11.07
CA MET A 1 20.82 12.06 -10.29
C MET A 1 19.59 11.66 -11.06
N ALA A 2 18.79 10.73 -10.57
CA ALA A 2 17.62 10.25 -11.32
C ALA A 2 16.56 11.34 -11.24
N ASP A 3 16.17 11.86 -12.40
CA ASP A 3 15.38 13.06 -12.50
C ASP A 3 13.97 12.78 -11.96
N CYS A 4 13.61 13.50 -10.89
CA CYS A 4 12.32 13.37 -10.20
C CYS A 4 11.11 13.74 -11.09
N GLU A 5 11.36 14.21 -12.30
CA GLU A 5 10.38 14.81 -13.21
C GLU A 5 9.39 13.80 -13.79
N SER A 6 9.75 12.52 -13.93
CA SER A 6 8.87 11.50 -14.53
C SER A 6 7.65 11.13 -13.67
N LEU A 7 7.71 11.39 -12.36
CA LEU A 7 6.61 11.18 -11.41
C LEU A 7 5.95 12.50 -10.96
N GLY A 8 6.17 13.58 -11.73
CA GLY A 8 5.61 14.90 -11.45
C GLY A 8 6.54 15.85 -10.68
N GLY A 9 7.81 15.53 -10.49
CA GLY A 9 8.75 16.37 -9.71
C GLY A 9 8.40 16.38 -8.21
N CYS A 10 9.00 17.29 -7.45
CA CYS A 10 8.68 17.51 -6.03
C CYS A 10 7.36 18.29 -5.84
N THR A 11 6.26 17.78 -6.40
CA THR A 11 4.94 18.43 -6.42
C THR A 11 3.88 17.59 -5.71
N ASP A 12 2.69 18.18 -5.52
CA ASP A 12 1.52 17.55 -4.91
C ASP A 12 1.09 16.24 -5.58
N GLU A 13 1.33 16.09 -6.89
CA GLU A 13 0.97 14.88 -7.64
C GLU A 13 1.80 13.66 -7.22
N ARG A 14 3.07 13.87 -6.89
CA ARG A 14 3.95 12.81 -6.36
C ARG A 14 3.46 12.32 -5.00
N ILE A 15 3.08 13.25 -4.13
CA ILE A 15 2.57 12.93 -2.80
C ILE A 15 1.29 12.10 -2.91
N ARG A 16 0.39 12.45 -3.85
CA ARG A 16 -0.80 11.63 -4.14
C ARG A 16 -0.42 10.21 -4.54
N ARG A 17 0.51 10.03 -5.47
CA ARG A 17 0.92 8.67 -5.89
C ARG A 17 1.53 7.87 -4.74
N ILE A 18 2.28 8.50 -3.83
CA ILE A 18 2.78 7.83 -2.61
C ILE A 18 1.62 7.37 -1.72
N TYR A 19 0.59 8.18 -1.53
CA TYR A 19 -0.61 7.77 -0.80
C TYR A 19 -1.35 6.63 -1.50
N GLU A 20 -1.54 6.72 -2.82
CA GLU A 20 -2.21 5.68 -3.61
C GLU A 20 -1.44 4.34 -3.56
N TYR A 21 -0.11 4.40 -3.57
CA TYR A 21 0.77 3.25 -3.37
C TYR A 21 0.58 2.64 -1.98
N LEU A 22 0.59 3.48 -0.94
CA LEU A 22 0.43 3.05 0.45
C LEU A 22 -0.98 2.51 0.74
N ASP A 23 -2.00 2.98 0.04
CA ASP A 23 -3.38 2.49 0.12
C ASP A 23 -3.62 1.24 -0.72
N GLY A 24 -2.68 0.88 -1.61
CA GLY A 24 -2.83 -0.26 -2.51
C GLY A 24 -3.89 -0.04 -3.59
N VAL A 25 -4.19 1.22 -3.94
CA VAL A 25 -5.18 1.58 -4.96
C VAL A 25 -4.55 1.85 -6.34
N LEU A 26 -3.21 1.85 -6.42
CA LEU A 26 -2.51 1.93 -7.71
C LEU A 26 -2.75 0.67 -8.55
N PRO A 27 -2.91 0.84 -9.88
CA PRO A 27 -2.97 -0.30 -10.78
C PRO A 27 -1.61 -1.00 -10.84
N ALA A 28 -1.62 -2.30 -11.14
CA ALA A 28 -0.41 -3.13 -11.11
C ALA A 28 0.74 -2.59 -11.99
N GLN A 29 0.39 -1.97 -13.12
CA GLN A 29 1.34 -1.37 -14.05
C GLN A 29 2.12 -0.18 -13.47
N ASP A 30 1.55 0.51 -12.47
CA ASP A 30 2.16 1.71 -11.86
C ASP A 30 2.94 1.37 -10.58
N LEU A 31 2.78 0.15 -10.04
CA LEU A 31 3.45 -0.28 -8.80
C LEU A 31 4.97 -0.36 -8.96
N ASP A 32 5.44 -0.95 -10.05
CA ASP A 32 6.88 -1.10 -10.30
C ASP A 32 7.55 0.25 -10.56
N GLU A 33 6.84 1.18 -11.23
CA GLU A 33 7.32 2.53 -11.51
C GLU A 33 7.55 3.32 -10.22
N ILE A 34 6.54 3.40 -9.34
CA ILE A 34 6.68 4.13 -8.09
C ILE A 34 7.67 3.45 -7.14
N HIS A 35 7.68 2.11 -7.10
CA HIS A 35 8.63 1.38 -6.26
C HIS A 35 10.07 1.62 -6.70
N GLY A 36 10.37 1.55 -8.01
CA GLY A 36 11.68 1.88 -8.55
C GLY A 36 12.11 3.31 -8.17
N HIS A 37 11.18 4.26 -8.31
CA HIS A 37 11.47 5.64 -7.95
C HIS A 37 11.74 5.85 -6.44
N LEU A 38 10.99 5.20 -5.55
CA LEU A 38 11.24 5.27 -4.11
C LEU A 38 12.63 4.72 -3.74
N LEU A 39 13.17 3.77 -4.51
CA LEU A 39 14.53 3.26 -4.30
C LEU A 39 15.62 4.23 -4.79
N GLU A 40 15.35 4.97 -5.87
CA GLU A 40 16.35 5.84 -6.50
C GLU A 40 16.31 7.29 -5.97
N CYS A 41 15.15 7.75 -5.50
CA CYS A 41 14.94 9.12 -5.05
C CYS A 41 14.87 9.23 -3.52
N ARG A 42 15.94 9.78 -2.92
CA ARG A 42 16.05 9.97 -1.46
C ARG A 42 14.99 10.88 -0.87
N GLU A 43 14.53 11.87 -1.61
CA GLU A 43 13.50 12.80 -1.12
C GLU A 43 12.16 12.08 -0.97
N CYS A 44 11.77 11.32 -2.00
CA CYS A 44 10.51 10.58 -2.02
C CYS A 44 10.52 9.43 -1.01
N ALA A 45 11.65 8.76 -0.84
CA ALA A 45 11.85 7.78 0.22
C ALA A 45 11.58 8.38 1.61
N ARG A 46 12.06 9.60 1.88
CA ARG A 46 11.81 10.28 3.16
C ARG A 46 10.34 10.60 3.38
N GLU A 47 9.64 11.06 2.34
CA GLU A 47 8.20 11.34 2.43
C GLU A 47 7.38 10.06 2.67
N TYR A 48 7.71 8.98 1.96
CA TYR A 48 7.14 7.66 2.18
C TYR A 48 7.37 7.16 3.62
N ASP A 49 8.59 7.27 4.13
CA ASP A 49 8.95 6.86 5.48
C ASP A 49 8.19 7.67 6.54
N LEU A 50 8.07 9.00 6.33
CA LEU A 50 7.30 9.88 7.20
C LEU A 50 5.84 9.44 7.27
N GLU A 51 5.21 9.19 6.13
CA GLU A 51 3.82 8.73 6.09
C GLU A 51 3.66 7.35 6.76
N CYS A 52 4.62 6.45 6.59
CA CYS A 52 4.62 5.15 7.28
C CYS A 52 4.63 5.32 8.81
N VAL A 53 5.40 6.28 9.33
CA VAL A 53 5.42 6.62 10.76
C VAL A 53 4.07 7.18 11.20
N ILE A 54 3.50 8.13 10.45
CA ILE A 54 2.18 8.72 10.75
C ILE A 54 1.12 7.63 10.81
N ARG A 55 1.02 6.77 9.78
CA ARG A 55 0.09 5.63 9.76
C ARG A 55 0.28 4.68 10.92
N SER A 56 1.51 4.47 11.36
CA SER A 56 1.80 3.60 12.51
C SER A 56 1.29 4.21 13.82
N VAL A 57 1.45 5.52 14.01
CA VAL A 57 0.92 6.26 15.17
C VAL A 57 -0.61 6.27 15.17
N VAL A 58 -1.24 6.52 14.02
CA VAL A 58 -2.70 6.48 13.86
C VAL A 58 -3.24 5.10 14.21
N ARG A 59 -2.67 4.04 13.63
CA ARG A 59 -3.06 2.64 13.91
C ARG A 59 -2.91 2.29 15.39
N ARG A 60 -1.84 2.73 16.05
CA ARG A 60 -1.62 2.50 17.48
C ARG A 60 -2.69 3.17 18.36
N SER A 61 -3.23 4.29 17.90
CA SER A 61 -4.23 5.08 18.64
C SER A 61 -5.66 4.61 18.37
N CYS A 62 -5.87 3.79 17.34
CA CYS A 62 -7.17 3.20 17.04
C CYS A 62 -7.52 2.11 18.07
N THR A 63 -8.68 2.25 18.72
CA THR A 63 -9.20 1.31 19.73
C THR A 63 -10.38 0.49 19.21
N GLU A 64 -10.79 0.73 17.96
CA GLU A 64 -11.88 0.01 17.31
C GLU A 64 -11.46 -1.42 17.02
N THR A 65 -12.23 -2.37 17.55
CA THR A 65 -11.99 -3.80 17.32
C THR A 65 -13.00 -4.30 16.30
N ALA A 66 -12.53 -4.95 15.24
CA ALA A 66 -13.40 -5.58 14.27
C ALA A 66 -14.25 -6.68 14.94
N PRO A 67 -15.53 -6.86 14.54
CA PRO A 67 -16.38 -7.92 15.08
C PRO A 67 -15.75 -9.30 14.95
N ALA A 68 -15.81 -10.13 15.99
CA ALA A 68 -15.20 -11.46 16.00
C ALA A 68 -15.73 -12.37 14.88
N ASP A 69 -17.03 -12.29 14.59
CA ASP A 69 -17.67 -13.02 13.50
C ASP A 69 -17.12 -12.67 12.11
N LEU A 70 -16.68 -11.43 11.90
CA LEU A 70 -16.15 -11.01 10.60
C LEU A 70 -14.88 -11.80 10.27
N LYS A 71 -14.00 -12.00 11.26
CA LYS A 71 -12.78 -12.80 11.09
C LYS A 71 -13.11 -14.26 10.75
N VAL A 72 -14.10 -14.84 11.43
CA VAL A 72 -14.54 -16.22 11.17
C VAL A 72 -15.09 -16.35 9.74
N SER A 73 -15.95 -15.42 9.34
CA SER A 73 -16.54 -15.39 8.00
C SER A 73 -15.50 -15.25 6.89
N ILE A 74 -14.53 -14.34 7.05
CA ILE A 74 -13.43 -14.14 6.09
C ILE A 74 -12.59 -15.42 5.96
N LEU A 75 -12.18 -16.02 7.07
CA LEU A 75 -11.36 -17.24 7.06
C LEU A 75 -12.11 -18.43 6.44
N ALA A 76 -13.39 -18.60 6.75
CA ALA A 76 -14.23 -19.64 6.15
C ALA A 76 -14.28 -19.49 4.62
N ARG A 77 -14.46 -18.26 4.12
CA ARG A 77 -14.45 -17.98 2.68
C ARG A 77 -13.10 -18.28 2.03
N ILE A 78 -12.00 -17.80 2.61
CA ILE A 78 -10.64 -18.07 2.10
C ILE A 78 -10.37 -19.58 2.02
N HIS A 79 -10.77 -20.37 3.03
CA HIS A 79 -10.61 -21.82 3.00
C HIS A 79 -11.45 -22.50 1.92
N SER A 80 -12.67 -22.02 1.69
CA SER A 80 -13.54 -22.54 0.62
C SER A 80 -12.94 -22.30 -0.77
N GLU A 81 -12.42 -21.09 -1.03
CA GLU A 81 -11.80 -20.76 -2.32
C GLU A 81 -10.47 -21.51 -2.54
N ARG A 82 -9.75 -21.83 -1.46
CA ARG A 82 -8.51 -22.63 -1.52
C ARG A 82 -8.76 -24.13 -1.61
N HIS A 83 -9.95 -24.61 -1.26
CA HIS A 83 -10.37 -26.00 -1.42
C HIS A 83 -11.05 -26.19 -2.79
N ASP A 84 -10.30 -25.93 -3.85
CA ASP A 84 -10.61 -26.49 -5.16
C ASP A 84 -10.06 -27.93 -5.18
N PRO A 85 -10.91 -28.97 -5.18
CA PRO A 85 -10.45 -30.34 -5.38
C PRO A 85 -9.84 -30.47 -6.79
N PRO A 86 -8.79 -31.29 -6.99
CA PRO A 86 -8.21 -31.46 -8.32
C PRO A 86 -9.29 -31.91 -9.30
N ALA A 87 -9.52 -31.09 -10.33
CA ALA A 87 -10.34 -31.46 -11.48
C ALA A 87 -9.90 -32.85 -11.97
N ALA A 88 -10.88 -33.76 -11.98
CA ALA A 88 -10.76 -35.13 -12.46
C ALA A 88 -10.38 -35.20 -13.95
#